data_AF-A0A923A314-F1
#
_entry.id   AF-A0A923A314-F1
#
_cell.length_a   1.000
_cell.length_b   1.000
_cell.length_c   1.000
_cell.angle_alpha   90.00
_cell.angle_beta   90.00
_cell.angle_gamma   90.00
#
_symmetry.space_group_name_H-M   'P 1'
#
loop_
_entity.id
_entity.type
_entity.pdbx_description
1 polymer ?
#
loop_
_entity_poly.entity_id
_entity_poly.type
_entity_poly.pdbx_seq_one_letter_code
_entity_poly.pdbx_strand_id
1 'polypeptide(L)'
;MSVADIEDFLRSSYYRIADVKMLYFFTKMTSITVITLLALVVLSFFTRNFWCRYACPYGAMLGILAFFSPSQIKRNPETCINCNRCNQACPYHLPVNKKKLLYSLECSGCMDCIHACPSKNTLGLKILGLKFSLHTQQMGLLIILTFISMVYFSRISGHWKSSISDPEFRMLLRKMDSSEIVHPSVNLKKGT
;
A
#
# COMPACT_ATOMS: atom_id res chain seq x y z
N MET A 1 -22.02 5.67 15.28
CA MET A 1 -21.32 6.96 15.27
C MET A 1 -22.08 7.86 14.33
N SER A 2 -22.57 9.00 14.81
CA SER A 2 -23.21 9.97 13.93
C SER A 2 -22.16 10.72 13.11
N VAL A 3 -22.57 11.32 11.98
CA VAL A 3 -21.69 12.17 11.16
C VAL A 3 -21.17 13.36 11.99
N ALA A 4 -22.00 13.87 12.90
CA ALA A 4 -21.65 14.95 13.82
C ALA A 4 -20.50 14.57 14.78
N ASP A 5 -20.55 13.36 15.36
CA ASP A 5 -19.48 12.90 16.27
C ASP A 5 -18.11 12.80 15.57
N ILE A 6 -18.11 12.42 14.29
CA ILE A 6 -16.89 12.34 13.48
C ILE A 6 -16.34 13.74 13.20
N GLU A 7 -17.22 14.68 12.84
CA GLU A 7 -16.83 16.06 12.56
C GLU A 7 -16.25 16.76 13.80
N ASP A 8 -16.87 16.54 14.97
CA ASP A 8 -16.37 17.05 16.25
C ASP A 8 -15.01 16.45 16.61
N PHE A 9 -14.81 15.15 16.38
CA PHE A 9 -13.52 14.50 16.57
C PHE A 9 -12.45 15.06 15.63
N LEU A 10 -12.73 15.18 14.33
CA LEU A 10 -11.79 15.70 13.32
C LEU A 10 -11.38 17.15 13.60
N ARG A 11 -12.26 17.94 14.22
CA ARG A 11 -11.96 19.33 14.59
C ARG A 11 -11.23 19.47 15.93
N SER A 12 -11.21 18.42 16.76
CA SER A 12 -10.61 18.44 18.09
C SER A 12 -9.09 18.68 18.09
N SER A 13 -8.59 19.29 19.17
CA SER A 13 -7.15 19.50 19.39
C SER A 13 -6.35 18.19 19.43
N TYR A 14 -7.01 17.09 19.82
CA TYR A 14 -6.41 15.76 19.81
C TYR A 14 -6.11 15.26 18.40
N TYR A 15 -7.05 15.42 17.46
CA TYR A 15 -6.82 15.05 16.06
C TYR A 15 -5.77 15.93 15.40
N ARG A 16 -5.81 17.26 15.66
CA ARG A 16 -4.84 18.22 15.10
C ARG A 16 -3.39 17.96 15.50
N ILE A 17 -3.14 17.33 16.65
CA ILE A 17 -1.77 16.99 17.09
C ILE A 17 -1.31 15.61 16.62
N ALA A 18 -2.17 14.81 15.96
CA ALA A 18 -1.83 13.45 15.56
C ALA A 18 -0.59 13.42 14.64
N ASP A 19 -0.53 14.31 13.65
CA ASP A 19 0.62 14.43 12.73
C ASP A 19 1.91 14.81 13.46
N VAL A 20 1.79 15.71 14.44
CA VAL A 20 2.91 16.16 15.28
C VAL A 20 3.43 15.02 16.15
N LYS A 21 2.55 14.23 16.77
CA LYS A 21 2.92 13.05 17.56
C LYS A 21 3.51 11.95 16.68
N MET A 22 3.01 11.78 15.45
CA MET A 22 3.59 10.85 14.48
C MET A 22 5.02 11.26 14.13
N LEU A 23 5.27 12.54 13.82
CA LEU A 23 6.61 13.05 13.56
C LEU A 23 7.54 12.88 14.78
N TYR A 24 7.03 13.12 15.99
CA TYR A 24 7.79 12.92 17.22
C TYR A 24 8.18 11.46 17.44
N PHE A 25 7.27 10.52 17.17
CA PHE A 25 7.56 9.09 17.23
C PHE A 25 8.71 8.68 16.30
N PHE A 26 8.78 9.25 15.09
CA PHE A 26 9.86 8.99 14.13
C PHE A 26 11.17 9.71 14.46
N THR A 27 11.12 10.90 15.05
CA THR A 27 12.33 11.67 15.40
C THR A 27 12.94 11.24 16.72
N LYS A 28 12.13 10.83 17.70
CA LYS A 28 12.54 10.27 18.99
C LYS A 28 12.10 8.82 19.13
N MET A 29 12.66 7.97 18.28
CA MET A 29 12.34 6.54 18.28
C MET A 29 12.73 5.88 19.61
N THR A 30 11.74 5.29 20.29
CA THR A 30 11.93 4.46 21.48
C THR A 30 12.71 3.19 21.14
N SER A 31 13.48 2.63 22.08
CA SER A 31 14.24 1.39 21.85
C SER A 31 13.39 0.24 21.30
N ILE A 32 12.13 0.12 21.73
CA ILE A 32 11.18 -0.90 21.25
C ILE A 32 10.91 -0.76 19.75
N THR A 33 10.75 0.46 19.25
CA THR A 33 10.41 0.71 17.84
C THR A 33 11.59 0.40 16.95
N VAL A 34 12.80 0.78 17.38
CA VAL A 34 14.05 0.45 16.70
C VAL A 34 14.26 -1.07 16.64
N ILE A 35 14.09 -1.78 17.76
CA ILE A 35 14.23 -3.24 17.81
C ILE A 35 13.22 -3.92 16.87
N THR A 36 11.96 -3.48 16.90
CA THR A 36 10.90 -4.02 16.04
C THR A 36 11.23 -3.80 14.55
N LEU A 37 11.66 -2.58 14.19
CA LEU A 37 12.01 -2.26 12.81
C LEU A 37 13.22 -3.06 12.33
N LEU A 38 14.25 -3.20 13.18
CA LEU A 38 15.44 -3.99 12.86
C LEU A 38 15.09 -5.48 12.70
N ALA A 39 14.23 -6.03 13.56
CA ALA A 39 13.75 -7.40 13.44
C ALA A 39 13.01 -7.62 12.11
N LEU A 40 12.15 -6.68 11.69
CA LEU A 40 11.46 -6.75 10.40
C LEU A 40 12.42 -6.72 9.21
N VAL A 41 13.46 -5.87 9.27
CA VAL A 41 14.50 -5.81 8.22
C VAL A 41 15.26 -7.14 8.15
N VAL A 42 15.69 -7.68 9.29
CA VAL A 42 16.39 -8.97 9.35
C VAL A 42 15.52 -10.10 8.79
N LEU A 43 14.26 -10.19 9.19
CA LEU A 43 13.31 -11.19 8.66
C LEU A 43 13.09 -11.06 7.14
N SER A 44 13.13 -9.84 6.61
CA SER A 44 13.01 -9.58 5.17
C SER A 44 14.18 -10.14 4.36
N PHE A 45 15.39 -10.24 4.95
CA PHE A 45 16.53 -10.89 4.28
C PHE A 45 16.35 -12.41 4.14
N PHE A 46 15.78 -13.07 5.15
CA PHE A 46 15.51 -14.51 5.10
C PHE A 46 14.32 -14.85 4.21
N THR A 47 13.30 -14.00 4.22
CA THR A 47 12.06 -14.21 3.48
C THR A 47 11.69 -12.97 2.69
N ARG A 48 11.78 -13.05 1.36
CA ARG A 48 11.37 -11.97 0.46
C ARG A 48 9.94 -11.55 0.81
N ASN A 49 9.77 -10.27 1.11
CA ASN A 49 8.48 -9.64 1.42
C ASN A 49 7.77 -10.23 2.65
N PHE A 50 8.51 -10.62 3.70
CA PHE A 50 7.95 -11.19 4.94
C PHE A 50 6.76 -10.39 5.50
N TRP A 51 6.93 -9.08 5.66
CA TRP A 51 5.89 -8.20 6.20
C TRP A 51 4.61 -8.26 5.37
N CYS A 52 4.74 -8.06 4.06
CA CYS A 52 3.59 -8.07 3.14
C CYS A 52 2.92 -9.45 3.07
N ARG A 53 3.67 -10.54 3.31
CA ARG A 53 3.18 -11.91 3.23
C ARG A 53 2.45 -12.37 4.50
N TYR A 54 2.98 -12.04 5.68
CA TYR A 54 2.51 -12.64 6.93
C TYR A 54 1.93 -11.65 7.94
N ALA A 55 2.39 -10.40 7.94
CA ALA A 55 2.04 -9.44 9.00
C ALA A 55 1.11 -8.31 8.52
N CYS A 56 1.12 -8.00 7.22
CA CYS A 56 0.41 -6.86 6.69
C CYS A 56 -1.06 -7.20 6.37
N PRO A 57 -2.05 -6.55 7.01
CA PRO A 57 -3.47 -6.77 6.69
C PRO A 57 -3.81 -6.34 5.26
N TYR A 58 -3.13 -5.31 4.75
CA TYR A 58 -3.28 -4.87 3.38
C TYR A 58 -2.78 -5.92 2.37
N GLY A 59 -1.73 -6.67 2.71
CA GLY A 59 -1.25 -7.79 1.91
C GLY A 59 -2.30 -8.88 1.76
N ALA A 60 -3.00 -9.22 2.85
CA ALA A 60 -4.11 -10.17 2.83
C ALA A 60 -5.27 -9.68 1.97
N MET A 61 -5.67 -8.41 2.10
CA MET A 61 -6.72 -7.83 1.25
C MET A 61 -6.34 -7.84 -0.24
N LEU A 62 -5.11 -7.46 -0.57
CA LEU A 62 -4.63 -7.50 -1.95
C LEU A 62 -4.57 -8.92 -2.50
N GLY A 63 -4.19 -9.92 -1.69
CA GLY A 63 -4.20 -11.32 -2.09
C GLY A 63 -5.61 -11.81 -2.45
N ILE A 64 -6.61 -11.43 -1.66
CA ILE A 64 -8.02 -11.73 -1.94
C ILE A 64 -8.47 -11.04 -3.25
N LEU A 65 -8.16 -9.76 -3.43
CA LEU A 65 -8.49 -9.03 -4.65
C LEU A 65 -7.80 -9.63 -5.88
N ALA A 66 -6.53 -10.02 -5.75
CA ALA A 66 -5.77 -10.65 -6.82
C ALA A 66 -6.33 -12.03 -7.20
N PHE A 67 -6.86 -12.78 -6.24
CA PHE A 67 -7.53 -14.06 -6.49
C PHE A 67 -8.79 -13.90 -7.33
N PHE A 68 -9.57 -12.84 -7.12
CA PHE A 68 -10.76 -12.52 -7.93
C PHE A 68 -10.46 -11.72 -9.20
N SER A 69 -9.22 -11.22 -9.35
CA SER A 69 -8.85 -10.40 -10.50
C SER A 69 -8.95 -11.17 -11.82
N PRO A 70 -9.43 -10.54 -12.91
CA PRO A 70 -9.38 -11.13 -14.24
C PRO A 70 -7.95 -11.26 -14.78
N SER A 71 -6.96 -10.55 -14.22
CA SER A 71 -5.57 -10.48 -14.69
C SER A 71 -4.68 -11.63 -14.20
N GLN A 72 -5.18 -12.87 -14.23
CA GLN A 72 -4.40 -14.03 -13.77
C GLN A 72 -3.37 -14.50 -14.79
N ILE A 73 -2.30 -15.12 -14.27
CA ILE A 73 -1.24 -15.72 -15.08
C ILE A 73 -1.76 -17.07 -15.64
N LYS A 74 -1.84 -17.14 -16.97
CA LYS A 74 -2.22 -18.33 -17.72
C LYS A 74 -0.98 -18.92 -18.39
N ARG A 75 -0.80 -20.24 -18.22
CA ARG A 75 0.22 -21.03 -18.88
C ARG A 75 -0.38 -21.75 -20.09
N ASN A 76 0.34 -21.73 -21.22
CA ASN A 76 0.12 -22.64 -22.33
C ASN A 76 0.98 -23.90 -22.14
N PRO A 77 0.39 -25.08 -21.89
CA PRO A 77 1.16 -26.32 -21.71
C PRO A 77 1.87 -26.77 -22.99
N GLU A 78 1.36 -26.44 -24.17
CA GLU A 78 1.90 -26.92 -25.46
C GLU A 78 3.25 -26.31 -25.80
N THR A 79 3.47 -25.04 -25.45
CA THR A 79 4.73 -24.33 -25.72
C THR A 79 5.72 -24.42 -24.56
N CYS A 80 5.37 -25.10 -23.47
CA CYS A 80 6.19 -25.12 -22.27
C CYS A 80 7.21 -26.25 -22.28
N ILE A 81 8.49 -25.87 -22.17
CA ILE A 81 9.62 -26.81 -22.09
C ILE A 81 9.93 -27.33 -20.68
N ASN A 82 9.06 -27.08 -19.68
CA ASN A 82 9.21 -27.52 -18.29
C ASN A 82 10.56 -27.17 -17.60
N CYS A 83 11.16 -26.04 -17.95
CA CYS A 83 12.48 -25.61 -17.42
C CYS A 83 12.48 -25.14 -15.95
N ASN A 84 11.32 -25.08 -15.26
CA ASN A 84 11.14 -24.65 -13.87
C ASN A 84 11.64 -23.24 -13.48
N ARG A 85 12.19 -22.45 -14.41
CA ARG A 85 12.65 -21.07 -14.14
C ARG A 85 11.55 -20.15 -13.61
N CYS A 86 10.31 -20.32 -14.04
CA CYS A 86 9.18 -19.53 -13.57
C CYS A 86 8.90 -19.69 -12.06
N ASN A 87 9.14 -20.87 -11.49
CA ASN A 87 9.00 -21.10 -10.05
C ASN A 87 10.14 -20.46 -9.26
N GLN A 88 11.37 -20.51 -9.79
CA GLN A 88 12.56 -19.90 -9.16
C GLN A 88 12.51 -18.37 -9.20
N ALA A 89 11.97 -17.80 -10.28
CA ALA A 89 11.78 -16.36 -10.40
C ALA A 89 10.65 -15.84 -9.49
N CYS A 90 9.66 -16.67 -9.16
CA CYS A 90 8.57 -16.26 -8.29
C CYS A 90 9.08 -15.99 -6.87
N PRO A 91 8.93 -14.75 -6.33
CA PRO A 91 9.39 -14.44 -4.97
C PRO A 91 8.70 -15.29 -3.90
N TYR A 92 7.49 -15.79 -4.19
CA TYR A 92 6.69 -16.65 -3.32
C TYR A 92 6.87 -18.14 -3.60
N HIS A 93 7.75 -18.52 -4.53
CA HIS A 93 8.03 -19.91 -4.91
C HIS A 93 6.78 -20.72 -5.27
N LEU A 94 5.80 -20.08 -5.90
CA LEU A 94 4.55 -20.73 -6.31
C LEU A 94 4.81 -21.75 -7.45
N PRO A 95 4.03 -22.85 -7.51
CA PRO A 95 4.17 -23.87 -8.55
C PRO A 95 3.53 -23.44 -9.90
N VAL A 96 4.08 -22.38 -10.50
CA VAL A 96 3.66 -21.84 -11.80
C VAL A 96 3.84 -22.87 -12.93
N ASN A 97 4.83 -23.75 -12.80
CA ASN A 97 5.12 -24.83 -13.73
C ASN A 97 4.10 -25.99 -13.72
N LYS A 98 3.17 -26.07 -12.76
CA LYS A 98 2.20 -27.19 -12.68
C LYS A 98 0.78 -26.75 -13.00
N LYS A 99 0.47 -25.48 -12.80
CA LYS A 99 -0.89 -24.95 -12.95
C LYS A 99 -1.08 -24.28 -14.32
N LYS A 100 -2.15 -24.67 -15.03
CA LYS A 100 -2.57 -24.00 -16.29
C LYS A 100 -3.03 -22.56 -16.03
N LEU A 101 -3.66 -22.33 -14.88
CA LEU A 101 -4.10 -21.02 -14.41
C LEU A 101 -3.68 -20.87 -12.95
N LEU A 102 -2.95 -19.80 -12.64
CA LEU A 102 -2.40 -19.57 -11.32
C LEU A 102 -3.44 -18.91 -10.40
N TYR A 103 -4.20 -19.74 -9.70
CA TYR A 103 -5.03 -19.32 -8.57
C TYR A 103 -4.26 -19.48 -7.25
N SER A 104 -3.84 -18.37 -6.67
CA SER A 104 -3.22 -18.31 -5.33
C SER A 104 -3.42 -16.94 -4.71
N LEU A 105 -3.82 -16.90 -3.44
CA LEU A 105 -3.92 -15.67 -2.64
C LEU A 105 -2.55 -15.03 -2.40
N GLU A 106 -1.47 -15.81 -2.48
CA GLU A 106 -0.10 -15.34 -2.32
C GLU A 106 0.45 -14.67 -3.58
N CYS A 107 -0.23 -14.80 -4.72
CA CYS A 107 0.25 -14.24 -5.98
C CYS A 107 -0.05 -12.73 -6.03
N SER A 108 0.98 -11.91 -5.87
CA SER A 108 0.89 -10.45 -5.99
C SER A 108 0.79 -9.93 -7.43
N GLY A 109 0.94 -10.79 -8.45
CA GLY A 109 0.86 -10.38 -9.85
C GLY A 109 2.06 -9.57 -10.36
N CYS A 110 3.25 -9.75 -9.76
CA CYS A 110 4.50 -9.05 -10.14
C CYS A 110 5.05 -9.35 -11.54
N MET A 111 4.56 -10.39 -12.22
CA MET A 111 4.95 -10.77 -13.59
C MET A 111 6.40 -11.26 -13.79
N ASP A 112 7.20 -11.40 -12.72
CA ASP A 112 8.58 -11.92 -12.81
C ASP A 112 8.68 -13.27 -13.51
N CYS A 113 7.68 -14.14 -13.31
CA CYS A 113 7.61 -15.45 -13.96
C CYS A 113 7.42 -15.37 -15.48
N ILE A 114 6.78 -14.31 -16.00
CA ILE A 114 6.61 -14.07 -17.43
C ILE A 114 7.94 -13.60 -18.02
N HIS A 115 8.62 -12.67 -17.35
CA HIS A 115 9.92 -12.13 -17.78
C HIS A 115 11.04 -13.17 -17.75
N ALA A 116 11.05 -14.06 -16.77
CA ALA A 116 12.06 -15.11 -16.64
C ALA A 116 11.84 -16.31 -17.59
N CYS A 117 10.69 -16.38 -18.28
CA CYS A 117 10.36 -17.52 -19.13
C CYS A 117 11.14 -17.44 -20.47
N PRO A 118 11.94 -18.48 -20.81
CA PRO A 118 12.71 -18.48 -22.06
C PRO A 118 11.82 -18.73 -23.30
N SER A 119 10.67 -19.38 -23.13
CA SER A 119 9.76 -19.73 -24.23
C SER A 119 8.74 -18.61 -24.46
N LYS A 120 8.77 -18.03 -25.67
CA LYS A 120 7.86 -16.94 -26.07
C LYS A 120 6.41 -17.43 -26.02
N ASN A 121 5.49 -16.58 -25.55
CA ASN A 121 4.05 -16.85 -25.48
C ASN A 121 3.63 -18.08 -24.64
N THR A 122 4.47 -18.57 -23.72
CA THR A 122 4.12 -19.67 -22.82
C THR A 122 3.38 -19.21 -21.58
N LEU A 123 3.77 -18.06 -21.02
CA LEU A 123 3.13 -17.45 -19.86
C LEU A 123 2.61 -16.07 -20.28
N GLY A 124 1.35 -15.79 -19.96
CA GLY A 124 0.73 -14.52 -20.27
C GLY A 124 -0.33 -14.16 -19.24
N LEU A 125 -0.61 -12.87 -19.13
CA LEU A 125 -1.75 -12.40 -18.35
C LEU A 125 -3.02 -12.58 -19.16
N LYS A 126 -4.10 -12.97 -18.51
CA LYS A 126 -5.44 -12.86 -19.06
C LYS A 126 -5.82 -11.38 -19.06
N ILE A 127 -5.36 -10.65 -20.07
CA ILE A 127 -5.66 -9.21 -20.22
C ILE A 127 -7.08 -9.10 -20.77
N LEU A 128 -7.90 -8.33 -20.07
CA LEU A 128 -9.24 -7.94 -20.49
C LEU A 128 -9.14 -6.96 -21.66
N GLY A 129 -8.87 -7.44 -22.89
CA GLY A 129 -9.12 -6.78 -24.19
C GLY A 129 -8.54 -5.39 -24.48
N LEU A 130 -7.96 -4.69 -23.50
CA LEU A 130 -7.52 -3.31 -23.60
C LEU A 130 -6.07 -3.29 -24.12
N LYS A 131 -5.92 -3.24 -25.44
CA LYS A 131 -4.64 -3.02 -26.10
C LYS A 131 -4.30 -1.54 -26.08
N PHE A 132 -3.77 -1.04 -24.97
CA PHE A 132 -3.14 0.29 -24.93
C PHE A 132 -1.69 0.18 -25.40
N SER A 133 -1.40 0.68 -26.59
CA SER A 133 -0.06 0.80 -27.14
C SER A 133 0.54 2.16 -26.77
N LEU A 134 0.74 2.41 -25.48
CA LEU A 134 1.45 3.60 -25.01
C LEU A 134 2.89 3.23 -24.66
N HIS A 135 3.85 4.00 -25.17
CA HIS A 135 5.26 3.78 -24.88
C HIS A 135 5.56 4.09 -23.41
N THR A 136 6.47 3.35 -22.76
CA THR A 136 6.75 3.46 -21.31
C THR A 136 7.03 4.90 -20.86
N GLN A 137 7.78 5.66 -21.66
CA GLN A 137 8.11 7.07 -21.39
C GLN A 137 6.86 7.97 -21.44
N GLN A 138 5.94 7.72 -22.37
CA GLN A 138 4.71 8.50 -22.52
C GLN A 138 3.76 8.24 -21.34
N MET A 139 3.71 7.01 -20.84
CA MET A 139 2.95 6.67 -19.62
C MET A 139 3.47 7.42 -18.40
N GLY A 140 4.79 7.43 -18.20
CA GLY A 140 5.42 8.16 -17.09
C GLY A 140 5.14 9.66 -17.14
N LEU A 141 5.32 10.28 -18.32
CA LEU A 141 5.07 11.70 -18.53
C LEU A 141 3.59 12.06 -18.31
N LEU A 142 2.67 11.22 -18.78
CA LEU A 142 1.23 11.43 -18.59
C LEU A 142 0.86 11.40 -17.10
N ILE A 143 1.34 10.40 -16.34
CA ILE A 143 1.08 10.29 -14.89
C ILE A 143 1.59 11.53 -14.16
N ILE A 144 2.82 11.97 -14.45
CA ILE A 144 3.42 13.16 -13.84
C ILE A 144 2.60 14.41 -14.16
N LEU A 145 2.23 14.61 -15.42
CA LEU A 145 1.43 15.77 -15.85
C LEU A 145 0.04 15.76 -15.22
N THR A 146 -0.63 14.60 -15.16
CA THR A 146 -1.94 14.47 -14.49
C THR A 146 -1.82 14.81 -13.01
N PHE A 147 -0.79 14.31 -12.32
CA PHE A 147 -0.57 14.60 -10.91
C PHE A 147 -0.29 16.09 -10.66
N ILE A 148 0.64 16.68 -11.42
CA ILE A 148 0.97 18.11 -11.29
C ILE A 148 -0.26 18.98 -11.60
N SER A 149 -1.00 18.66 -12.66
CA SER A 149 -2.22 19.37 -13.03
C SER A 149 -3.27 19.29 -11.92
N MET A 150 -3.49 18.10 -11.35
CA MET A 150 -4.42 17.92 -10.22
C MET A 150 -4.02 18.74 -9.00
N VAL A 151 -2.73 18.73 -8.62
CA VAL A 151 -2.22 19.52 -7.49
C VAL A 151 -2.36 21.02 -7.77
N TYR A 152 -1.96 21.48 -8.95
CA TYR A 152 -2.03 22.89 -9.33
C TYR A 152 -3.49 23.38 -9.37
N PHE A 153 -4.38 22.58 -9.94
CA PHE A 153 -5.82 22.85 -9.96
C PHE A 153 -6.41 22.91 -8.54
N SER A 154 -6.01 21.99 -7.66
CA SER A 154 -6.44 21.99 -6.25
C SER A 154 -5.92 23.21 -5.47
N ARG A 155 -4.72 23.70 -5.79
CA ARG A 155 -4.14 24.91 -5.20
C ARG A 155 -4.87 26.17 -5.65
N ILE A 156 -5.19 26.31 -6.94
CA ILE A 156 -5.90 27.48 -7.49
C ILE A 156 -7.37 27.51 -7.02
N SER A 157 -8.03 26.35 -7.02
CA SER A 157 -9.43 26.25 -6.59
C SER A 157 -9.64 26.52 -5.10
N GLY A 158 -8.58 26.74 -4.32
CA GLY A 158 -8.65 27.11 -2.91
C GLY A 158 -9.13 25.98 -1.99
N HIS A 159 -9.33 24.77 -2.54
CA HIS A 159 -9.69 23.57 -1.78
C HIS A 159 -8.50 22.96 -1.03
N TRP A 160 -7.26 23.27 -1.43
CA TRP A 160 -6.05 22.87 -0.71
C TRP A 160 -5.68 23.85 0.40
N LYS A 161 -6.42 23.82 1.51
CA LYS A 161 -6.09 24.55 2.75
C LYS A 161 -5.71 23.56 3.84
N SER A 162 -4.52 23.73 4.42
CA SER A 162 -4.18 23.13 5.71
C SER A 162 -5.18 23.64 6.74
N SER A 163 -5.82 22.74 7.50
CA SER A 163 -6.75 23.12 8.57
C SER A 163 -6.06 23.76 9.78
N ILE A 164 -4.72 23.73 9.83
CA ILE A 164 -3.89 24.25 10.92
C ILE A 164 -2.97 25.36 10.36
N SER A 165 -2.95 26.51 11.03
CA SER A 165 -2.05 27.61 10.69
C SER A 165 -0.64 27.37 11.25
N ASP A 166 0.41 27.90 10.59
CA ASP A 166 1.80 27.76 11.06
C ASP A 166 2.04 28.16 12.53
N PRO A 167 1.50 29.28 13.06
CA PRO A 167 1.68 29.63 14.46
C PRO A 167 0.97 28.65 15.42
N GLU A 168 -0.21 28.17 15.04
CA GLU A 168 -0.95 27.14 15.79
C GLU A 168 -0.18 25.82 15.82
N PHE A 169 0.39 25.40 14.69
CA PHE A 169 1.24 24.21 14.60
C PHE A 169 2.46 24.30 15.53
N ARG A 170 3.15 25.45 15.56
CA ARG A 170 4.28 25.69 16.46
C ARG A 170 3.86 25.69 17.94
N MET A 171 2.66 26.16 18.25
CA MET A 171 2.11 26.10 19.61
C MET A 171 1.83 24.64 20.02
N LEU A 172 1.23 23.84 19.13
CA LEU A 172 0.95 22.42 19.38
C LEU A 172 2.24 21.62 19.61
N LEU A 173 3.30 21.89 18.85
CA LEU A 173 4.62 21.26 19.06
C LEU A 173 5.17 21.49 20.48
N ARG A 174 4.97 22.69 21.05
CA ARG A 174 5.42 23.00 22.42
C ARG A 174 4.56 22.32 23.50
N LYS A 175 3.29 22.06 23.20
CA LYS A 175 2.31 21.46 24.13
C LYS A 175 2.14 19.94 23.93
N MET A 176 3.03 19.29 23.18
CA MET A 176 2.84 17.89 22.78
C MET A 176 2.71 16.90 23.96
N ASP A 177 3.50 17.13 25.01
CA ASP A 177 3.54 16.30 26.22
C ASP A 177 2.63 16.83 27.34
N SER A 178 1.83 17.89 27.08
CA SER A 178 0.93 18.41 28.11
C SER A 178 -0.27 17.48 28.33
N SER A 179 -0.66 17.30 29.60
CA SER A 179 -1.86 16.56 29.99
C SER A 179 -3.17 17.25 29.54
N GLU A 180 -3.09 18.41 28.88
CA GLU A 180 -4.23 19.14 28.33
C GLU A 180 -4.81 18.46 27.08
N ILE A 181 -4.01 17.66 26.35
CA ILE A 181 -4.43 17.03 25.09
C ILE A 181 -4.85 15.58 25.33
N VAL A 182 -6.04 15.44 25.92
CA VAL A 182 -6.66 14.13 26.19
C VAL A 182 -7.53 13.72 25.02
N HIS A 183 -7.61 12.41 24.75
CA HIS A 183 -8.59 11.89 23.80
C HIS A 183 -9.99 12.32 24.25
N PRO A 184 -10.81 12.96 23.40
CA PRO A 184 -12.18 13.31 23.77
C PRO A 184 -12.91 12.04 24.18
N SER A 185 -13.35 11.96 25.43
CA SER A 185 -14.08 10.80 25.93
C SER A 185 -15.41 10.74 25.19
N VAL A 186 -15.55 9.76 24.30
CA VAL A 186 -16.84 9.49 23.64
C VAL A 186 -17.83 9.15 24.76
N ASN A 187 -18.75 10.06 25.04
CA ASN A 187 -19.89 9.76 25.90
C ASN A 187 -20.75 8.74 25.15
N LEU A 188 -20.46 7.45 25.35
CA LEU A 188 -21.35 6.36 24.99
C LEU A 188 -22.60 6.52 25.86
N LYS A 189 -23.53 7.42 25.47
CA LYS A 189 -24.90 7.34 25.95
C LYS A 189 -25.37 5.93 25.64
N LYS A 190 -25.47 5.10 26.67
CA LYS A 190 -26.15 3.81 26.64
C LYS A 190 -27.49 4.04 25.95
N GLY A 191 -27.63 3.54 24.73
CA GLY A 191 -28.93 3.40 24.10
C GLY A 191 -29.70 2.35 24.91
N THR A 192 -30.61 2.83 25.76
CA THR A 192 -31.91 2.18 25.97
C THR A 192 -32.71 2.25 24.69
#